data_AF-A0A3N5S8T5-F1
#
_entry.id   AF-A0A3N5S8T5-F1
#
_cell.length_a   1.000
_cell.length_b   1.000
_cell.length_c   1.000
_cell.angle_alpha   90.00
_cell.angle_beta   90.00
_cell.angle_gamma   90.00
#
_symmetry.space_group_name_H-M   'P 1'
#
loop_
_entity.id
_entity.type
_entity.pdbx_description
1 polymer ?
#
loop_
_entity_poly.entity_id
_entity_poly.type
_entity_poly.pdbx_seq_one_letter_code
_entity_poly.pdbx_strand_id
1 'polypeptide(L)'
;MNIPFHRPHITEAEIEAVAAVLRSGWLTMGPKTVEFEESFRVRIGSAHAIAVSSATAALHLALVAAGIGEGDEVIVPAMTFASSAEVVRYQNAVVVMADIERDTHLLDAGRLEEKITPRTRAVMPVHYGGLPCDMDRIMDIARRRGIAVIEDAAHSLPADYHGKTVGIIGDFTCFSFYATKTLAVGEGGMITTENADWAERLRSLRLHGIGKDAWKRYSAEGSWAYDVTEIGYKYNMTDISAAIGVEQLKKLDWMNERRAAVASAYDAAFAGADALVPYGKREGRSSAWHLYPLRLNLDALSIDRARFIVELKER
;
A
#
# COMPACT_ATOMS: atom_id res chain seq x y z
N MET A 1 12.16 -30.48 0.92
CA MET A 1 11.15 -29.69 1.68
C MET A 1 10.61 -28.68 0.68
N ASN A 2 9.31 -28.65 0.36
CA ASN A 2 8.78 -27.70 -0.61
C ASN A 2 8.39 -26.40 0.12
N ILE A 3 9.10 -25.29 -0.14
CA ILE A 3 8.87 -23.99 0.52
C ILE A 3 8.10 -23.09 -0.47
N PRO A 4 6.82 -22.76 -0.20
CA PRO A 4 6.07 -21.85 -1.06
C PRO A 4 6.62 -20.42 -0.93
N PHE A 5 6.54 -19.65 -2.01
CA PHE A 5 6.92 -18.23 -1.99
C PHE A 5 6.10 -17.42 -0.98
N HIS A 6 4.82 -17.76 -0.85
CA HIS A 6 3.92 -17.11 0.10
C HIS A 6 2.84 -18.09 0.56
N ARG A 7 2.45 -17.99 1.84
CA ARG A 7 1.27 -18.65 2.41
C ARG A 7 0.60 -17.68 3.40
N PRO A 8 -0.69 -17.33 3.21
CA PRO A 8 -1.37 -16.42 4.13
C PRO A 8 -1.56 -17.10 5.49
N HIS A 9 -1.47 -16.31 6.56
CA HIS A 9 -1.69 -16.80 7.93
C HIS A 9 -3.16 -16.67 8.35
N ILE A 10 -3.99 -17.57 7.83
CA ILE A 10 -5.42 -17.69 8.16
C ILE A 10 -5.60 -18.67 9.31
N THR A 11 -6.44 -18.31 10.27
CA THR A 11 -6.81 -19.09 11.45
C THR A 11 -8.33 -19.25 11.53
N GLU A 12 -8.82 -20.01 12.52
CA GLU A 12 -10.26 -20.17 12.74
C GLU A 12 -10.97 -18.84 13.00
N ALA A 13 -10.26 -17.84 13.55
CA ALA A 13 -10.82 -16.52 13.80
C ALA A 13 -11.33 -15.85 12.51
N GLU A 14 -10.54 -15.86 11.44
CA GLU A 14 -10.96 -15.33 10.14
C GLU A 14 -12.13 -16.12 9.54
N ILE A 15 -12.11 -17.45 9.69
CA ILE A 15 -13.15 -18.35 9.15
C ILE A 15 -14.50 -18.04 9.81
N GLU A 16 -14.53 -17.98 11.13
CA GLU A 16 -15.76 -17.67 11.87
C GLU A 16 -16.22 -16.23 11.63
N ALA A 17 -15.30 -15.27 11.48
CA ALA A 17 -15.65 -13.89 11.14
C ALA A 17 -16.35 -13.80 9.77
N VAL A 18 -15.84 -14.52 8.76
CA VAL A 18 -16.50 -14.61 7.45
C VAL A 18 -17.83 -15.36 7.54
N ALA A 19 -17.89 -16.48 8.28
CA ALA A 19 -19.13 -17.23 8.46
C ALA A 19 -20.23 -16.37 9.12
N ALA A 20 -19.87 -15.52 10.08
CA ALA A 20 -20.79 -14.56 10.69
C ALA A 20 -21.34 -13.54 9.67
N VAL A 21 -20.50 -13.02 8.76
CA VAL A 21 -20.95 -12.14 7.66
C VAL A 21 -21.89 -12.86 6.71
N LEU A 22 -21.58 -14.10 6.32
CA LEU A 22 -22.46 -14.88 5.45
C LEU A 22 -23.82 -15.15 6.11
N ARG A 23 -23.84 -15.42 7.41
CA ARG A 23 -25.07 -15.63 8.19
C ARG A 23 -25.88 -14.33 8.40
N SER A 24 -25.24 -13.16 8.37
CA SER A 24 -25.93 -11.86 8.57
C SER A 24 -26.68 -11.38 7.33
N GLY A 25 -26.28 -11.85 6.14
CA GLY A 25 -26.82 -11.40 4.85
C GLY A 25 -26.20 -10.10 4.32
N TRP A 26 -25.27 -9.47 5.04
CA TRP A 26 -24.61 -8.23 4.60
C TRP A 26 -23.29 -8.51 3.87
N LEU A 27 -23.38 -8.89 2.60
CA LEU A 27 -22.23 -9.41 1.85
C LEU A 27 -21.30 -8.34 1.24
N THR A 28 -21.79 -7.11 1.06
CA THR A 28 -21.06 -5.98 0.48
C THR A 28 -20.55 -5.05 1.57
N MET A 29 -20.13 -3.82 1.23
CA MET A 29 -19.74 -2.80 2.20
C MET A 29 -20.83 -2.58 3.26
N GLY A 30 -20.45 -2.72 4.51
CA GLY A 30 -21.35 -2.70 5.66
C GLY A 30 -20.65 -2.47 6.99
N PRO A 31 -21.25 -2.94 8.10
CA PRO A 31 -20.71 -2.75 9.44
C PRO A 31 -19.28 -3.26 9.62
N LYS A 32 -18.89 -4.38 8.99
CA LYS A 32 -17.52 -4.90 9.11
C LYS A 32 -16.50 -4.04 8.38
N THR A 33 -16.88 -3.45 7.26
CA THR A 33 -16.03 -2.47 6.57
C THR A 33 -15.78 -1.25 7.45
N VAL A 34 -16.81 -0.72 8.12
CA VAL A 34 -16.67 0.42 9.05
C VAL A 34 -15.81 0.04 10.26
N GLU A 35 -16.02 -1.15 10.84
CA GLU A 35 -15.20 -1.67 11.94
C GLU A 35 -13.72 -1.80 11.53
N PHE A 36 -13.46 -2.30 10.31
CA PHE A 36 -12.09 -2.43 9.82
C PHE A 36 -11.44 -1.07 9.58
N GLU A 37 -12.15 -0.11 8.98
CA GLU A 37 -11.67 1.27 8.82
C GLU A 37 -11.29 1.90 10.16
N GLU A 38 -12.18 1.79 11.16
CA GLU A 38 -11.93 2.38 12.48
C GLU A 38 -10.77 1.68 13.21
N SER A 39 -10.73 0.35 13.17
CA SER A 39 -9.64 -0.42 13.79
C SER A 39 -8.30 -0.09 13.13
N PHE A 40 -8.28 0.04 11.80
CA PHE A 40 -7.08 0.40 11.04
C PHE A 40 -6.63 1.82 11.35
N ARG A 41 -7.56 2.77 11.37
CA ARG A 41 -7.31 4.17 11.74
C ARG A 41 -6.67 4.28 13.12
N VAL A 42 -7.24 3.59 14.12
CA VAL A 42 -6.69 3.54 15.49
C VAL A 42 -5.30 2.90 15.50
N ARG A 43 -5.11 1.79 14.79
CA ARG A 43 -3.82 1.07 14.77
C ARG A 43 -2.71 1.89 14.12
N ILE A 44 -2.99 2.60 13.03
CA ILE A 44 -2.00 3.41 12.31
C ILE A 44 -1.80 4.78 12.99
N GLY A 45 -2.83 5.30 13.63
CA GLY A 45 -2.86 6.63 14.22
C GLY A 45 -3.23 7.73 13.22
N SER A 46 -3.89 7.39 12.11
CA SER A 46 -4.34 8.38 11.11
C SER A 46 -5.64 9.07 11.54
N ALA A 47 -5.92 10.25 10.96
CA ALA A 47 -7.22 10.91 11.14
C ALA A 47 -8.34 10.17 10.38
N HIS A 48 -8.03 9.61 9.20
CA HIS A 48 -8.99 8.90 8.37
C HIS A 48 -8.39 7.64 7.75
N ALA A 49 -9.25 6.62 7.57
CA ALA A 49 -8.97 5.40 6.84
C ALA A 49 -10.20 5.06 5.98
N ILE A 50 -9.98 4.73 4.70
CA ILE A 50 -11.03 4.45 3.72
C ILE A 50 -10.72 3.13 3.01
N ALA A 51 -11.52 2.10 3.29
CA ALA A 51 -11.34 0.77 2.74
C ALA A 51 -11.80 0.70 1.28
N VAL A 52 -10.99 0.07 0.43
CA VAL A 52 -11.27 -0.05 -1.00
C VAL A 52 -10.99 -1.46 -1.49
N SER A 53 -11.39 -1.76 -2.72
CA SER A 53 -11.31 -3.10 -3.31
C SER A 53 -9.88 -3.57 -3.56
N SER A 54 -8.90 -2.67 -3.74
CA SER A 54 -7.49 -3.00 -3.94
C SER A 54 -6.57 -1.81 -3.69
N ALA A 55 -5.26 -2.05 -3.63
CA ALA A 55 -4.27 -0.96 -3.60
C ALA A 55 -4.25 -0.14 -4.90
N THR A 56 -4.52 -0.77 -6.04
CA THR A 56 -4.66 -0.05 -7.32
C THR A 56 -5.82 0.93 -7.26
N ALA A 57 -6.97 0.50 -6.70
CA ALA A 57 -8.09 1.40 -6.46
C ALA A 57 -7.71 2.52 -5.47
N ALA A 58 -6.94 2.20 -4.43
CA ALA A 58 -6.45 3.17 -3.45
C ALA A 58 -5.61 4.29 -4.11
N LEU A 59 -4.60 3.90 -4.88
CA LEU A 59 -3.70 4.81 -5.59
C LEU A 59 -4.45 5.65 -6.63
N HIS A 60 -5.37 5.03 -7.37
CA HIS A 60 -6.18 5.73 -8.36
C HIS A 60 -7.08 6.79 -7.72
N LEU A 61 -7.80 6.45 -6.64
CA LEU A 61 -8.63 7.41 -5.94
C LEU A 61 -7.82 8.51 -5.26
N ALA A 62 -6.62 8.21 -4.74
CA ALA A 62 -5.72 9.21 -4.19
C ALA A 62 -5.30 10.25 -5.26
N LEU A 63 -4.97 9.80 -6.48
CA LEU A 63 -4.69 10.69 -7.62
C LEU A 63 -5.89 11.58 -7.97
N VAL A 64 -7.09 11.00 -8.05
CA VAL A 64 -8.34 11.76 -8.32
C VAL A 64 -8.61 12.79 -7.22
N ALA A 65 -8.46 12.40 -5.96
CA ALA A 65 -8.66 13.26 -4.80
C ALA A 65 -7.65 14.42 -4.75
N ALA A 66 -6.40 14.15 -5.12
CA ALA A 66 -5.33 15.14 -5.28
C ALA A 66 -5.53 16.07 -6.50
N GLY A 67 -6.54 15.81 -7.34
CA GLY A 67 -6.87 16.63 -8.51
C GLY A 67 -5.96 16.40 -9.72
N ILE A 68 -5.28 15.26 -9.79
CA ILE A 68 -4.43 14.88 -10.92
C ILE A 68 -5.31 14.61 -12.15
N GLY A 69 -4.97 15.25 -13.27
CA GLY A 69 -5.69 15.09 -14.53
C GLY A 69 -4.79 15.02 -15.76
N GLU A 70 -5.40 15.27 -16.92
CA GLU A 70 -4.73 15.17 -18.21
C GLU A 70 -3.52 16.11 -18.30
N GLY A 71 -2.38 15.55 -18.74
CA GLY A 71 -1.15 16.32 -18.95
C GLY A 71 -0.35 16.66 -17.69
N ASP A 72 -0.89 16.44 -16.49
CA ASP A 72 -0.13 16.55 -15.25
C ASP A 72 0.96 15.47 -15.18
N GLU A 73 2.09 15.78 -14.55
CA GLU A 73 3.17 14.83 -14.36
C GLU A 73 3.16 14.25 -12.94
N VAL A 74 3.23 12.92 -12.85
CA VAL A 74 3.41 12.18 -11.59
C VAL A 74 4.73 11.43 -11.64
N ILE A 75 5.59 11.70 -10.67
CA ILE A 75 6.89 11.04 -10.55
C ILE A 75 6.69 9.67 -9.86
N VAL A 76 7.16 8.60 -10.50
CA VAL A 76 7.16 7.24 -9.94
C VAL A 76 8.58 6.65 -10.02
N PRO A 77 9.00 5.78 -9.10
CA PRO A 77 10.27 5.07 -9.25
C PRO A 77 10.25 4.17 -10.48
N ALA A 78 11.36 4.09 -11.20
CA ALA A 78 11.51 3.24 -12.38
C ALA A 78 11.42 1.74 -12.05
N MET A 79 11.75 1.36 -10.81
CA MET A 79 11.53 0.04 -10.25
C MET A 79 10.33 0.07 -9.32
N THR A 80 9.20 -0.41 -9.81
CA THR A 80 7.96 -0.59 -9.03
C THR A 80 7.07 -1.64 -9.69
N PHE A 81 5.94 -1.95 -9.05
CA PHE A 81 4.87 -2.72 -9.66
C PHE A 81 4.07 -1.87 -10.66
N ALA A 82 3.53 -2.49 -11.70
CA ALA A 82 2.89 -1.79 -12.82
C ALA A 82 1.77 -0.83 -12.38
N SER A 83 1.02 -1.20 -11.33
CA SER A 83 -0.12 -0.40 -10.83
C SER A 83 0.26 1.04 -10.51
N SER A 84 1.45 1.30 -9.96
CA SER A 84 1.87 2.66 -9.58
C SER A 84 1.93 3.60 -10.80
N ALA A 85 2.30 3.09 -11.97
CA ALA A 85 2.32 3.85 -13.22
C ALA A 85 0.98 3.79 -13.98
N GLU A 86 0.28 2.66 -13.93
CA GLU A 86 -1.01 2.47 -14.60
C GLU A 86 -2.07 3.47 -14.11
N VAL A 87 -2.16 3.68 -12.79
CA VAL A 87 -3.19 4.58 -12.22
C VAL A 87 -3.00 6.04 -12.63
N VAL A 88 -1.76 6.44 -12.90
CA VAL A 88 -1.44 7.76 -13.48
C VAL A 88 -1.99 7.83 -14.90
N ARG A 89 -1.79 6.77 -15.69
CA ARG A 89 -2.31 6.70 -17.06
C ARG A 89 -3.84 6.61 -17.11
N TYR A 90 -4.50 6.07 -16.09
CA TYR A 90 -5.97 6.09 -16.00
C TYR A 90 -6.53 7.52 -15.92
N GLN A 91 -5.75 8.50 -15.45
CA GLN A 91 -6.10 9.92 -15.43
C GLN A 91 -5.66 10.69 -16.69
N ASN A 92 -5.12 10.01 -17.70
CA ASN A 92 -4.42 10.64 -18.83
C ASN A 92 -3.25 11.55 -18.41
N ALA A 93 -2.73 11.34 -17.19
CA ALA A 93 -1.53 12.01 -16.71
C ALA A 93 -0.27 11.35 -17.28
N VAL A 94 0.86 12.06 -17.16
CA VAL A 94 2.17 11.66 -17.66
C VAL A 94 2.98 11.04 -16.53
N VAL A 95 3.46 9.81 -16.77
CA VAL A 95 4.38 9.13 -15.86
C VAL A 95 5.80 9.63 -16.08
N VAL A 96 6.41 10.19 -15.04
CA VAL A 96 7.83 10.58 -15.05
C VAL A 96 8.62 9.60 -14.20
N MET A 97 9.47 8.79 -14.83
CA MET A 97 10.28 7.80 -14.09
C MET A 97 11.51 8.44 -13.46
N ALA A 98 11.69 8.15 -12.17
CA ALA A 98 12.84 8.52 -11.36
C ALA A 98 13.68 7.28 -10.99
N ASP A 99 14.99 7.47 -10.84
CA ASP A 99 15.91 6.38 -10.52
C ASP A 99 15.77 5.95 -9.05
N ILE A 100 16.38 4.81 -8.72
CA ILE A 100 16.34 4.22 -7.37
C ILE A 100 17.74 4.11 -6.76
N GLU A 101 17.78 4.00 -5.44
CA GLU A 101 18.98 3.61 -4.72
C GLU A 101 19.37 2.16 -5.05
N ARG A 102 20.66 1.92 -5.24
CA ARG A 102 21.18 0.61 -5.67
C ARG A 102 20.93 -0.51 -4.66
N ASP A 103 20.98 -0.19 -3.37
CA ASP A 103 21.00 -1.13 -2.25
C ASP A 103 19.62 -1.36 -1.61
N THR A 104 18.75 -0.35 -1.62
CA THR A 104 17.38 -0.45 -1.08
C THR A 104 16.31 -0.53 -2.17
N HIS A 105 16.63 -0.18 -3.42
CA HIS A 105 15.67 -0.08 -4.52
C HIS A 105 14.53 0.93 -4.28
N LEU A 106 14.69 1.80 -3.29
CA LEU A 106 13.76 2.89 -3.01
C LEU A 106 14.03 4.06 -3.95
N LEU A 107 13.02 4.90 -4.17
CA LEU A 107 13.17 6.14 -4.92
C LEU A 107 14.36 6.96 -4.40
N ASP A 108 15.28 7.34 -5.29
CA ASP A 108 16.43 8.19 -4.94
C ASP A 108 15.96 9.64 -4.72
N ALA A 109 15.65 9.97 -3.46
CA ALA A 109 15.26 11.31 -3.05
C ALA A 109 16.38 12.35 -3.26
N GLY A 110 17.64 11.91 -3.39
CA GLY A 110 18.80 12.72 -3.75
C GLY A 110 18.63 13.41 -5.10
N ARG A 111 18.01 12.70 -6.04
CA ARG A 111 17.87 13.08 -7.45
C ARG A 111 16.44 13.41 -7.85
N LEU A 112 15.50 13.42 -6.91
CA LEU A 112 14.10 13.68 -7.17
C LEU A 112 13.85 15.04 -7.83
N GLU A 113 14.54 16.10 -7.39
CA GLU A 113 14.36 17.43 -7.97
C GLU A 113 14.74 17.51 -9.46
N GLU A 114 15.63 16.64 -9.95
CA GLU A 114 16.00 16.56 -11.38
C GLU A 114 14.81 16.19 -12.28
N LYS A 115 13.77 15.58 -11.70
CA LYS A 115 12.58 15.10 -12.41
C LYS A 115 11.39 16.06 -12.33
N ILE A 116 11.50 17.13 -11.55
CA ILE A 116 10.40 18.08 -11.35
C ILE A 116 10.39 19.10 -12.48
N THR A 117 9.21 19.30 -13.07
CA THR A 117 8.92 20.33 -14.07
C THR A 117 7.74 21.18 -13.62
N PRO A 118 7.40 22.28 -14.32
CA PRO A 118 6.17 23.04 -14.04
C PRO A 118 4.86 22.24 -14.14
N ARG A 119 4.88 21.08 -14.81
CA ARG A 119 3.73 20.17 -14.91
C ARG A 119 3.67 19.14 -13.79
N THR A 120 4.72 18.99 -12.99
CA THR A 120 4.71 18.03 -11.88
C THR A 120 3.65 18.44 -10.86
N ARG A 121 2.80 17.49 -10.49
CA ARG A 121 1.73 17.68 -9.50
C ARG A 121 1.80 16.69 -8.34
N ALA A 122 2.44 15.54 -8.53
CA ALA A 122 2.64 14.59 -7.45
C ALA A 122 3.94 13.79 -7.61
N VAL A 123 4.39 13.24 -6.47
CA VAL A 123 5.36 12.16 -6.40
C VAL A 123 4.72 10.97 -5.69
N MET A 124 4.94 9.77 -6.22
CA MET A 124 4.43 8.51 -5.68
C MET A 124 5.59 7.62 -5.24
N PRO A 125 6.16 7.84 -4.05
CA PRO A 125 7.20 6.95 -3.53
C PRO A 125 6.62 5.57 -3.22
N VAL A 126 7.40 4.52 -3.48
CA VAL A 126 7.01 3.13 -3.22
C VAL A 126 7.92 2.57 -2.14
N HIS A 127 7.34 2.14 -1.02
CA HIS A 127 8.07 1.56 0.11
C HIS A 127 8.44 0.10 -0.17
N TYR A 128 9.34 -0.08 -1.14
CA TYR A 128 9.70 -1.39 -1.68
C TYR A 128 10.21 -2.34 -0.58
N GLY A 129 9.86 -3.62 -0.72
CA GLY A 129 10.19 -4.68 0.26
C GLY A 129 9.61 -4.48 1.67
N GLY A 130 8.90 -3.38 1.92
CA GLY A 130 8.40 -2.97 3.22
C GLY A 130 9.27 -1.94 3.94
N LEU A 131 10.39 -1.50 3.35
CA LEU A 131 11.25 -0.46 3.91
C LEU A 131 10.74 0.94 3.46
N PRO A 132 10.54 1.89 4.37
CA PRO A 132 10.12 3.24 4.01
C PRO A 132 11.18 4.03 3.21
N CYS A 133 10.69 4.85 2.29
CA CYS A 133 11.50 5.82 1.52
C CYS A 133 12.08 6.90 2.43
N ASP A 134 12.95 7.75 1.90
CA ASP A 134 13.43 8.94 2.63
C ASP A 134 12.36 10.03 2.71
N MET A 135 11.37 9.83 3.57
CA MET A 135 10.17 10.65 3.60
C MET A 135 10.41 12.08 4.04
N ASP A 136 11.34 12.36 4.96
CA ASP A 136 11.65 13.74 5.33
C ASP A 136 12.14 14.55 4.11
N ARG A 137 13.05 13.97 3.31
CA ARG A 137 13.57 14.62 2.10
C ARG A 137 12.49 14.76 1.03
N ILE A 138 11.68 13.71 0.81
CA ILE A 138 10.58 13.75 -0.18
C ILE A 138 9.55 14.80 0.20
N MET A 139 9.12 14.84 1.47
CA MET A 139 8.14 15.80 1.97
C MET A 139 8.66 17.23 1.92
N ASP A 140 9.93 17.45 2.27
CA ASP A 140 10.57 18.76 2.17
C ASP A 140 10.59 19.30 0.72
N ILE A 141 11.01 18.46 -0.24
CA ILE A 141 10.97 18.80 -1.66
C ILE A 141 9.52 19.07 -2.11
N ALA A 142 8.59 18.19 -1.77
CA ALA A 142 7.19 18.29 -2.19
C ALA A 142 6.53 19.58 -1.69
N ARG A 143 6.76 19.94 -0.41
CA ARG A 143 6.26 21.18 0.19
C ARG A 143 6.82 22.43 -0.50
N ARG A 144 8.12 22.48 -0.78
CA ARG A 144 8.74 23.62 -1.51
C ARG A 144 8.17 23.79 -2.91
N ARG A 145 7.79 22.69 -3.55
CA ARG A 145 7.30 22.68 -4.95
C ARG A 145 5.77 22.72 -5.04
N GLY A 146 5.06 22.59 -3.93
CA GLY A 146 3.59 22.56 -3.89
C GLY A 146 3.00 21.36 -4.64
N ILE A 147 3.64 20.19 -4.56
CA ILE A 147 3.17 18.94 -5.18
C ILE A 147 2.73 17.94 -4.11
N ALA A 148 1.78 17.07 -4.43
CA ALA A 148 1.27 16.06 -3.51
C ALA A 148 2.22 14.87 -3.35
N VAL A 149 2.20 14.23 -2.17
CA VAL A 149 2.92 12.99 -1.89
C VAL A 149 1.92 11.85 -1.66
N ILE A 150 1.90 10.88 -2.59
CA ILE A 150 1.03 9.71 -2.53
C ILE A 150 1.90 8.48 -2.26
N GLU A 151 1.98 8.04 -1.01
CA GLU A 151 2.77 6.88 -0.62
C GLU A 151 2.12 5.58 -1.14
N ASP A 152 2.82 4.83 -2.00
CA ASP A 152 2.51 3.43 -2.28
C ASP A 152 3.12 2.55 -1.18
N ALA A 153 2.28 2.26 -0.20
CA ALA A 153 2.58 1.46 0.99
C ALA A 153 2.09 0.01 0.87
N ALA A 154 1.94 -0.50 -0.35
CA ALA A 154 1.47 -1.87 -0.59
C ALA A 154 2.30 -2.96 0.12
N HIS A 155 3.55 -2.65 0.48
CA HIS A 155 4.49 -3.58 1.11
C HIS A 155 4.83 -3.22 2.56
N SER A 156 4.39 -2.08 3.09
CA SER A 156 4.98 -1.46 4.29
C SER A 156 4.03 -1.42 5.48
N LEU A 157 3.19 -2.45 5.64
CA LEU A 157 2.31 -2.60 6.80
C LEU A 157 2.79 -3.74 7.73
N PRO A 158 3.16 -3.47 9.00
CA PRO A 158 3.50 -2.17 9.56
C PRO A 158 4.97 -1.83 9.28
N ALA A 159 5.23 -0.59 8.91
CA ALA A 159 6.58 -0.03 8.81
C ALA A 159 6.62 1.31 9.54
N ASP A 160 7.82 1.74 9.92
CA ASP A 160 8.04 2.97 10.69
C ASP A 160 9.17 3.79 10.09
N TYR A 161 9.01 5.11 10.08
CA TYR A 161 10.00 6.08 9.66
C TYR A 161 10.20 7.12 10.78
N HIS A 162 11.35 7.07 11.45
CA HIS A 162 11.75 7.93 12.57
C HIS A 162 10.68 8.04 13.67
N GLY A 163 10.10 6.91 14.07
CA GLY A 163 9.06 6.82 15.11
C GLY A 163 7.66 7.20 14.63
N LYS A 164 7.47 7.43 13.32
CA LYS A 164 6.17 7.63 12.70
C LYS A 164 5.79 6.40 11.89
N THR A 165 4.63 5.82 12.20
CA THR A 165 4.04 4.74 11.41
C THR A 165 3.83 5.21 9.96
N VAL A 166 4.20 4.37 8.98
CA VAL A 166 3.80 4.62 7.59
C VAL A 166 2.27 4.60 7.51
N GLY A 167 1.68 5.67 6.96
CA GLY A 167 0.23 5.90 6.97
C GLY A 167 -0.20 7.30 7.35
N ILE A 168 0.71 8.09 7.95
CA ILE A 168 0.44 9.45 8.46
C ILE A 168 1.46 10.50 7.99
N ILE A 169 2.31 10.16 7.01
CA ILE A 169 3.46 10.99 6.63
C ILE A 169 3.17 11.81 5.37
N GLY A 170 2.77 11.14 4.29
CA GLY A 170 2.35 11.78 3.04
C GLY A 170 0.94 12.37 3.10
N ASP A 171 0.51 12.96 1.99
CA ASP A 171 -0.85 13.48 1.81
C ASP A 171 -1.88 12.33 1.76
N PHE A 172 -1.47 11.23 1.12
CA PHE A 172 -2.18 9.98 1.04
C PHE A 172 -1.21 8.82 1.25
N THR A 173 -1.62 7.78 1.98
CA THR A 173 -0.92 6.51 2.01
C THR A 173 -1.84 5.39 1.58
N CYS A 174 -1.42 4.60 0.60
CA CYS A 174 -2.22 3.55 -0.02
C CYS A 174 -1.67 2.16 0.33
N PHE A 175 -2.48 1.35 1.00
CA PHE A 175 -2.13 0.00 1.44
C PHE A 175 -2.75 -1.08 0.56
N SER A 176 -2.09 -2.24 0.53
CA SER A 176 -2.57 -3.44 -0.15
C SER A 176 -2.86 -4.55 0.85
N PHE A 177 -3.99 -5.21 0.66
CA PHE A 177 -4.38 -6.42 1.38
C PHE A 177 -4.58 -7.60 0.45
N TYR A 178 -3.92 -7.56 -0.71
CA TYR A 178 -3.89 -8.68 -1.65
C TYR A 178 -3.38 -9.95 -0.96
N ALA A 179 -3.76 -11.11 -1.50
CA ALA A 179 -3.50 -12.43 -0.91
C ALA A 179 -2.06 -12.68 -0.48
N THR A 180 -1.06 -12.02 -1.08
CA THR A 180 0.37 -12.17 -0.72
C THR A 180 0.91 -11.15 0.29
N LYS A 181 0.13 -10.15 0.69
CA LYS A 181 0.59 -9.05 1.54
C LYS A 181 0.71 -9.45 3.00
N THR A 182 1.41 -8.62 3.77
CA THR A 182 1.69 -8.85 5.20
C THR A 182 0.43 -8.98 6.05
N LEU A 183 -0.64 -8.34 5.62
CA LEU A 183 -2.02 -8.49 6.05
C LEU A 183 -2.84 -8.86 4.80
N ALA A 184 -3.41 -10.07 4.75
CA ALA A 184 -4.08 -10.58 3.56
C ALA A 184 -5.58 -10.80 3.77
N VAL A 185 -6.41 -10.26 2.87
CA VAL A 185 -7.88 -10.43 2.88
C VAL A 185 -8.41 -11.01 1.57
N GLY A 186 -7.53 -11.62 0.77
CA GLY A 186 -7.82 -12.02 -0.61
C GLY A 186 -7.62 -10.84 -1.56
N GLU A 187 -8.59 -9.93 -1.59
CA GLU A 187 -8.54 -8.67 -2.35
C GLU A 187 -8.98 -7.51 -1.46
N GLY A 188 -8.16 -6.45 -1.42
CA GLY A 188 -8.45 -5.27 -0.61
C GLY A 188 -7.35 -4.22 -0.64
N GLY A 189 -7.71 -3.02 -0.21
CA GLY A 189 -6.78 -1.93 0.05
C GLY A 189 -7.36 -0.94 1.05
N MET A 190 -6.54 0.03 1.45
CA MET A 190 -6.92 1.13 2.35
C MET A 190 -6.23 2.41 1.89
N ILE A 191 -6.91 3.53 2.01
CA ILE A 191 -6.30 4.87 1.90
C ILE A 191 -6.33 5.50 3.28
N THR A 192 -5.21 6.03 3.75
CA THR A 192 -5.18 6.94 4.90
C THR A 192 -4.82 8.34 4.46
N THR A 193 -5.36 9.33 5.18
CA THR A 193 -5.08 10.75 4.97
C THR A 193 -5.44 11.54 6.23
N GLU A 194 -4.75 12.65 6.45
CA GLU A 194 -5.04 13.59 7.53
C GLU A 194 -6.06 14.67 7.12
N ASN A 195 -6.46 14.72 5.84
CA ASN A 195 -7.37 15.73 5.30
C ASN A 195 -8.82 15.23 5.28
N ALA A 196 -9.70 15.90 6.02
CA ALA A 196 -11.11 15.56 6.14
C ALA A 196 -11.90 15.70 4.82
N ASP A 197 -11.59 16.72 4.01
CA ASP A 197 -12.27 16.96 2.74
C ASP A 197 -11.92 15.87 1.72
N TRP A 198 -10.63 15.50 1.67
CA TRP A 198 -10.20 14.35 0.85
C TRP A 198 -10.83 13.05 1.34
N ALA A 199 -10.86 12.81 2.64
CA ALA A 199 -11.48 11.61 3.19
C ALA A 199 -12.97 11.49 2.84
N GLU A 200 -13.72 12.59 2.93
CA GLU A 200 -15.13 12.62 2.53
C GLU A 200 -15.29 12.34 1.03
N ARG A 201 -14.49 13.01 0.19
CA ARG A 201 -14.50 12.79 -1.25
C ARG A 201 -14.18 11.34 -1.63
N LEU A 202 -13.16 10.74 -1.00
CA LEU A 202 -12.79 9.34 -1.21
C LEU A 202 -13.92 8.36 -0.88
N ARG A 203 -14.70 8.61 0.18
CA ARG A 203 -15.86 7.77 0.55
C ARG A 203 -16.97 7.84 -0.50
N SER A 204 -17.16 8.99 -1.13
CA SER A 204 -18.09 9.15 -2.25
C SER A 204 -17.56 8.49 -3.53
N LEU A 205 -16.31 8.78 -3.90
CA LEU A 205 -15.67 8.26 -5.11
C LEU A 205 -15.61 6.74 -5.17
N ARG A 206 -15.38 6.03 -4.06
CA ARG A 206 -15.38 4.55 -4.06
C ARG A 206 -16.74 3.92 -4.36
N LEU A 207 -17.81 4.70 -4.30
CA LEU A 207 -19.19 4.25 -4.47
C LEU A 207 -19.96 5.17 -5.44
N HIS A 208 -19.49 5.23 -6.69
CA HIS A 208 -20.11 5.94 -7.81
C HIS A 208 -20.21 7.47 -7.69
N GLY A 209 -19.54 8.09 -6.71
CA GLY A 209 -19.64 9.54 -6.50
C GLY A 209 -20.99 9.92 -5.88
N ILE A 210 -21.63 8.96 -5.23
CA ILE A 210 -22.89 9.17 -4.54
C ILE A 210 -22.64 10.01 -3.28
N GLY A 211 -23.40 11.09 -3.12
CA GLY A 211 -23.29 12.01 -1.99
C GLY A 211 -23.65 11.38 -0.64
N LYS A 212 -23.17 11.99 0.44
CA LYS A 212 -23.27 11.51 1.83
C LYS A 212 -24.70 11.18 2.30
N ASP A 213 -25.69 11.91 1.80
CA ASP A 213 -27.09 11.71 2.17
C ASP A 213 -27.67 10.36 1.72
N ALA A 214 -27.01 9.65 0.80
CA ALA A 214 -27.48 8.36 0.32
C ALA A 214 -27.35 7.22 1.33
N TRP A 215 -26.42 7.30 2.29
CA TRP A 215 -26.28 6.27 3.34
C TRP A 215 -27.51 6.25 4.27
N LYS A 216 -28.25 7.35 4.37
CA LYS A 216 -29.52 7.43 5.12
C LYS A 216 -30.58 6.48 4.55
N ARG A 217 -30.44 6.00 3.31
CA ARG A 217 -31.37 5.06 2.65
C ARG A 217 -31.58 3.74 3.40
N TYR A 218 -30.59 3.32 4.21
CA TYR A 218 -30.67 2.10 5.02
C TYR A 218 -31.14 2.35 6.46
N SER A 219 -31.46 3.60 6.82
CA SER A 219 -32.04 3.97 8.10
C SER A 219 -33.58 4.03 8.02
N ALA A 220 -34.25 3.94 9.16
CA ALA A 220 -35.72 4.02 9.24
C ALA A 220 -36.31 5.35 8.74
N GLU A 221 -35.49 6.40 8.63
CA GLU A 221 -35.85 7.75 8.14
C GLU A 221 -35.34 8.00 6.70
N GLY A 222 -34.90 6.95 6.00
CA GLY A 222 -34.21 7.05 4.72
C GLY A 222 -35.10 7.49 3.55
N SER A 223 -34.58 8.43 2.74
CA SER A 223 -35.12 8.72 1.42
C SER A 223 -34.51 7.78 0.37
N TRP A 224 -35.30 7.35 -0.62
CA TRP A 224 -34.80 6.61 -1.78
C TRP A 224 -33.92 7.46 -2.68
N ALA A 225 -34.08 8.78 -2.61
CA ALA A 225 -33.38 9.75 -3.43
C ALA A 225 -31.94 9.91 -2.96
N TYR A 226 -31.02 9.90 -3.93
CA TYR A 226 -29.62 10.25 -3.75
C TYR A 226 -29.17 11.08 -4.95
N ASP A 227 -28.13 11.87 -4.74
CA ASP A 227 -27.49 12.61 -5.81
C ASP A 227 -26.11 12.03 -6.12
N VAL A 228 -25.69 12.14 -7.37
CA VAL A 228 -24.36 11.76 -7.84
C VAL A 228 -23.63 13.07 -8.15
N THR A 229 -22.77 13.49 -7.22
CA THR A 229 -22.18 14.84 -7.24
C THR A 229 -20.93 14.93 -8.11
N GLU A 230 -20.29 13.79 -8.40
CA GLU A 230 -19.16 13.67 -9.33
C GLU A 230 -19.11 12.27 -9.94
N ILE A 231 -18.32 12.09 -11.01
CA ILE A 231 -18.10 10.75 -11.59
C ILE A 231 -17.20 9.95 -10.64
N GLY A 232 -17.79 8.99 -9.93
CA GLY A 232 -17.03 8.05 -9.10
C GLY A 232 -16.86 6.66 -9.73
N TYR A 233 -16.45 5.72 -8.90
CA TYR A 233 -16.01 4.38 -9.26
C TYR A 233 -16.69 3.32 -8.41
N LYS A 234 -16.54 2.05 -8.79
CA LYS A 234 -17.03 0.90 -8.01
C LYS A 234 -15.87 0.20 -7.32
N TYR A 235 -15.36 0.81 -6.25
CA TYR A 235 -14.16 0.39 -5.53
C TYR A 235 -14.38 0.13 -4.04
N ASN A 236 -15.62 -0.04 -3.59
CA ASN A 236 -15.87 -0.38 -2.19
C ASN A 236 -15.34 -1.78 -1.83
N MET A 237 -14.84 -1.93 -0.60
CA MET A 237 -14.56 -3.23 0.02
C MET A 237 -15.87 -3.94 0.39
N THR A 238 -15.82 -5.28 0.52
CA THR A 238 -16.93 -6.09 1.04
C THR A 238 -16.75 -6.38 2.53
N ASP A 239 -17.84 -6.60 3.26
CA ASP A 239 -17.77 -7.04 4.65
C ASP A 239 -17.09 -8.41 4.82
N ILE A 240 -17.07 -9.24 3.77
CA ILE A 240 -16.32 -10.51 3.75
C ILE A 240 -14.82 -10.24 3.88
N SER A 241 -14.25 -9.39 3.00
CA SER A 241 -12.84 -9.02 3.06
C SER A 241 -12.53 -8.24 4.35
N ALA A 242 -13.42 -7.34 4.75
CA ALA A 242 -13.22 -6.53 5.96
C ALA A 242 -13.22 -7.37 7.24
N ALA A 243 -14.07 -8.39 7.35
CA ALA A 243 -14.09 -9.31 8.48
C ALA A 243 -12.75 -10.06 8.64
N ILE A 244 -12.15 -10.50 7.53
CA ILE A 244 -10.79 -11.07 7.53
C ILE A 244 -9.79 -10.00 7.99
N GLY A 245 -9.91 -8.77 7.47
CA GLY A 245 -9.03 -7.65 7.81
C GLY A 245 -9.00 -7.31 9.29
N VAL A 246 -10.17 -7.29 9.95
CA VAL A 246 -10.28 -7.07 11.40
C VAL A 246 -9.47 -8.10 12.19
N GLU A 247 -9.61 -9.39 11.87
CA GLU A 247 -8.89 -10.47 12.58
C GLU A 247 -7.40 -10.48 12.26
N GLN A 248 -7.02 -10.22 11.00
CA GLN A 248 -5.62 -10.12 10.62
C GLN A 248 -4.91 -8.95 11.30
N LEU A 249 -5.60 -7.82 11.48
CA LEU A 249 -5.04 -6.61 12.11
C LEU A 249 -4.64 -6.88 13.57
N LYS A 250 -5.38 -7.72 14.30
CA LYS A 250 -5.05 -8.12 15.68
C LYS A 250 -3.73 -8.89 15.78
N LYS A 251 -3.32 -9.54 14.68
CA LYS A 251 -2.09 -10.36 14.60
C LYS A 251 -0.91 -9.61 13.98
N LEU A 252 -1.10 -8.34 13.61
CA LEU A 252 -0.15 -7.61 12.76
C LEU A 252 1.26 -7.54 13.36
N ASP A 253 1.35 -7.25 14.66
CA ASP A 253 2.63 -7.06 15.36
C ASP A 253 3.41 -8.37 15.47
N TRP A 254 2.74 -9.44 15.92
CA TRP A 254 3.33 -10.77 15.96
C TRP A 254 3.81 -11.24 14.58
N MET A 255 3.02 -11.00 13.52
CA MET A 255 3.43 -11.34 12.15
C MET A 255 4.65 -10.54 11.72
N ASN A 256 4.75 -9.27 12.11
CA ASN A 256 5.89 -8.41 11.81
C ASN A 256 7.16 -8.88 12.54
N GLU A 257 7.07 -9.15 13.83
CA GLU A 257 8.16 -9.71 14.64
C GLU A 257 8.68 -11.03 14.05
N ARG A 258 7.75 -11.90 13.60
CA ARG A 258 8.13 -13.16 12.98
C ARG A 258 8.89 -12.96 11.67
N ARG A 259 8.45 -12.04 10.81
CA ARG A 259 9.15 -11.71 9.56
C ARG A 259 10.51 -11.08 9.84
N ALA A 260 10.62 -10.17 10.81
CA ALA A 260 11.89 -9.57 11.21
C ALA A 260 12.89 -10.61 11.71
N ALA A 261 12.45 -11.59 12.51
CA ALA A 261 13.30 -12.69 12.97
C ALA A 261 13.80 -13.57 11.81
N VAL A 262 12.95 -13.84 10.81
CA VAL A 262 13.36 -14.58 9.60
C VAL A 262 14.36 -13.78 8.77
N ALA A 263 14.10 -12.49 8.54
CA ALA A 263 15.02 -11.60 7.84
C ALA A 263 16.39 -11.56 8.52
N SER A 264 16.43 -11.44 9.86
CA SER A 264 17.69 -11.48 10.62
C SER A 264 18.42 -12.81 10.49
N ALA A 265 17.71 -13.94 10.38
CA ALA A 265 18.33 -15.23 10.14
C ALA A 265 18.93 -15.33 8.73
N TYR A 266 18.26 -14.76 7.72
CA TYR A 266 18.82 -14.64 6.37
C TYR A 266 20.04 -13.73 6.32
N ASP A 267 20.00 -12.58 6.98
CA ASP A 267 21.16 -11.68 7.06
C ASP A 267 22.38 -12.42 7.63
N ALA A 268 22.20 -13.14 8.74
CA ALA A 268 23.27 -13.91 9.36
C ALA A 268 23.78 -15.05 8.47
N ALA A 269 22.88 -15.76 7.78
CA ALA A 269 23.24 -16.85 6.88
C ALA A 269 24.00 -16.37 5.63
N PHE A 270 23.74 -15.14 5.16
CA PHE A 270 24.32 -14.60 3.93
C PHE A 270 25.51 -13.67 4.15
N ALA A 271 25.82 -13.26 5.39
CA ALA A 271 26.86 -12.28 5.71
C ALA A 271 28.28 -12.61 5.20
N GLY A 272 28.58 -13.89 4.91
CA GLY A 272 29.87 -14.34 4.38
C GLY A 272 29.83 -14.88 2.95
N ALA A 273 28.71 -14.72 2.24
CA ALA A 273 28.55 -15.25 0.89
C ALA A 273 28.81 -14.16 -0.16
N ASP A 274 29.98 -14.17 -0.79
CA ASP A 274 30.40 -13.15 -1.80
C ASP A 274 29.44 -13.01 -2.99
N ALA A 275 28.70 -14.07 -3.29
CA ALA A 275 27.71 -14.12 -4.37
C ALA A 275 26.38 -13.42 -4.00
N LEU A 276 26.12 -13.16 -2.72
CA LEU A 276 24.81 -12.73 -2.21
C LEU A 276 24.94 -11.37 -1.53
N VAL A 277 24.09 -10.43 -1.94
CA VAL A 277 24.03 -9.08 -1.37
C VAL A 277 22.67 -8.90 -0.69
N PRO A 278 22.61 -8.95 0.65
CA PRO A 278 21.39 -8.72 1.43
C PRO A 278 20.73 -7.37 1.16
N TYR A 279 19.45 -7.27 1.48
CA TYR A 279 18.67 -6.06 1.31
C TYR A 279 19.19 -4.90 2.17
N GLY A 280 19.32 -3.71 1.58
CA GLY A 280 19.79 -2.53 2.31
C GLY A 280 18.88 -2.16 3.47
N LYS A 281 19.48 -1.83 4.61
CA LYS A 281 18.80 -1.26 5.79
C LYS A 281 19.13 0.23 5.91
N ARG A 282 18.27 0.98 6.57
CA ARG A 282 18.45 2.41 6.84
C ARG A 282 18.21 2.69 8.31
N GLU A 283 19.08 3.49 8.92
CA GLU A 283 18.92 3.91 10.30
C GLU A 283 17.62 4.70 10.47
N GLY A 284 16.95 4.50 11.61
CA GLY A 284 15.68 5.15 11.91
C GLY A 284 14.50 4.67 11.06
N ARG A 285 14.64 3.61 10.26
CA ARG A 285 13.55 3.05 9.44
C ARG A 285 13.34 1.59 9.78
N SER A 286 12.12 1.22 10.15
CA SER A 286 11.74 -0.19 10.35
C SER A 286 10.97 -0.71 9.14
N SER A 287 11.39 -1.88 8.66
CA SER A 287 10.74 -2.55 7.52
C SER A 287 9.63 -3.47 8.00
N ALA A 288 8.54 -3.55 7.23
CA ALA A 288 7.51 -4.57 7.41
C ALA A 288 7.99 -5.98 6.98
N TRP A 289 9.16 -6.06 6.34
CA TRP A 289 9.78 -7.27 5.79
C TRP A 289 8.81 -8.08 4.92
N HIS A 290 8.03 -7.39 4.08
CA HIS A 290 7.11 -8.04 3.15
C HIS A 290 7.86 -8.91 2.15
N LEU A 291 9.01 -8.43 1.68
CA LEU A 291 9.95 -9.18 0.86
C LEU A 291 11.31 -9.19 1.53
N TYR A 292 12.11 -10.18 1.19
CA TYR A 292 13.55 -10.17 1.42
C TYR A 292 14.25 -10.15 0.06
N PRO A 293 14.40 -8.96 -0.58
CA PRO A 293 15.11 -8.84 -1.83
C PRO A 293 16.57 -9.27 -1.66
N LEU A 294 17.08 -10.06 -2.60
CA LEU A 294 18.46 -10.51 -2.61
C LEU A 294 19.08 -10.17 -3.95
N ARG A 295 20.13 -9.36 -3.94
CA ARG A 295 20.91 -9.07 -5.14
C ARG A 295 21.99 -10.14 -5.30
N LEU A 296 22.24 -10.55 -6.53
CA LEU A 296 23.32 -11.46 -6.84
C LEU A 296 24.55 -10.66 -7.30
N ASN A 297 25.71 -10.99 -6.76
CA ASN A 297 26.99 -10.58 -7.31
C ASN A 297 27.37 -11.59 -8.41
N LEU A 298 27.06 -11.25 -9.66
CA LEU A 298 27.25 -12.15 -10.80
C LEU A 298 28.74 -12.41 -11.11
N ASP A 299 29.65 -11.54 -10.67
CA ASP A 299 31.09 -11.76 -10.83
C ASP A 299 31.59 -12.94 -9.98
N ALA A 300 30.85 -13.29 -8.93
CA ALA A 300 31.13 -14.43 -8.06
C ALA A 300 30.32 -15.70 -8.44
N LEU A 301 29.58 -15.69 -9.55
CA LEU A 301 28.73 -16.79 -9.99
C LEU A 301 29.06 -17.22 -11.44
N SER A 302 28.95 -18.52 -11.71
CA SER A 302 29.02 -19.06 -13.08
C SER A 302 27.68 -19.05 -13.81
N ILE A 303 26.61 -18.65 -13.13
CA ILE A 303 25.23 -18.63 -13.64
C ILE A 303 24.63 -17.23 -13.51
N ASP A 304 23.73 -16.90 -14.42
CA ASP A 304 22.96 -15.66 -14.32
C ASP A 304 21.80 -15.76 -13.31
N ARG A 305 21.10 -14.64 -13.12
CA ARG A 305 19.96 -14.56 -12.20
C ARG A 305 18.82 -15.51 -12.60
N ALA A 306 18.54 -15.67 -13.89
CA ALA A 306 17.42 -16.48 -14.35
C ALA A 306 17.69 -17.96 -14.05
N ARG A 307 18.89 -18.43 -14.34
CA ARG A 307 19.33 -19.78 -14.03
C ARG A 307 19.37 -20.03 -12.52
N PHE A 308 19.83 -19.06 -11.71
CA PHE A 308 19.80 -19.15 -10.26
C PHE A 308 18.38 -19.43 -9.72
N ILE A 309 17.36 -18.73 -10.23
CA ILE A 309 15.96 -18.94 -9.81
C ILE A 309 15.46 -20.34 -10.20
N VAL A 310 15.79 -20.81 -11.41
CA VAL A 310 15.39 -22.14 -11.86
C VAL A 310 16.01 -23.22 -10.97
N GLU A 311 17.31 -23.13 -10.69
CA GLU A 311 18.00 -24.09 -9.83
C GLU A 311 17.54 -24.03 -8.36
N LEU A 312 17.15 -22.85 -7.87
CA LEU A 312 16.57 -22.71 -6.53
C LEU A 312 15.22 -23.43 -6.42
N LYS A 313 14.41 -23.41 -7.49
CA LYS A 313 13.11 -24.10 -7.54
C LYS A 313 13.25 -25.62 -7.60
N GLU A 314 14.34 -26.13 -8.15
CA GLU A 314 14.62 -27.57 -8.26
C GLU A 314 15.08 -28.21 -6.93
N ARG A 315 15.48 -27.40 -5.94
CA ARG A 315 15.96 -27.82 -4.62
C ARG A 315 14.85 -27.83 -3.57
#